data_AF-A0A100JLS3-F1
#
_entry.id   AF-A0A100JLS3-F1
#
_cell.length_a   1.000
_cell.length_b   1.000
_cell.length_c   1.000
_cell.angle_alpha   90.00
_cell.angle_beta   90.00
_cell.angle_gamma   90.00
#
_symmetry.space_group_name_H-M   'P 1'
#
loop_
_entity.id
_entity.type
_entity.pdbx_description
1 polymer ?
#
loop_
_entity_poly.entity_id
_entity_poly.type
_entity_poly.pdbx_seq_one_letter_code
_entity_poly.pdbx_strand_id
1 'polypeptide(L)'
;MPQRRTPEDRARRLALADQAADIWPSPPNDTTATPSSPIDVATMRASARQLLAEGEPRPDAEELETLTLMLRGHIMVAIPEVEAAASKLAEDDIPRACALACIGEARMRLSSEVGRSSHAEFADVQLLARSVNALCDHYENLGHRT
;
A
#
# COMPACT_ATOMS: atom_id res chain seq x y z
N MET A 1 34.26 -23.94 45.39
CA MET A 1 34.82 -22.61 45.72
C MET A 1 35.08 -21.85 44.44
N PRO A 2 34.16 -20.98 43.96
CA PRO A 2 34.38 -20.22 42.73
C PRO A 2 35.32 -19.03 42.98
N GLN A 3 36.38 -18.95 42.19
CA GLN A 3 37.41 -17.92 42.21
C GLN A 3 36.79 -16.52 42.01
N ARG A 4 37.07 -15.59 42.93
CA ARG A 4 36.60 -14.20 42.85
C ARG A 4 37.36 -13.47 41.73
N ARG A 5 36.65 -12.96 40.73
CA ARG A 5 37.22 -12.15 39.63
C ARG A 5 37.79 -10.86 40.20
N THR A 6 38.98 -10.48 39.76
CA THR A 6 39.66 -9.28 40.26
C THR A 6 39.14 -8.02 39.55
N PRO A 7 39.24 -6.83 40.19
CA PRO A 7 38.87 -5.57 39.56
C PRO A 7 39.62 -5.29 38.25
N GLU A 8 40.85 -5.81 38.12
CA GLU A 8 41.70 -5.65 36.94
C GLU A 8 41.18 -6.42 35.72
N ASP A 9 40.54 -7.57 35.93
CA ASP A 9 39.89 -8.34 34.86
C ASP A 9 38.68 -7.60 34.27
N ARG A 10 38.01 -6.78 35.08
CA ARG A 10 36.88 -5.94 34.64
C ARG A 10 37.37 -4.73 33.84
N ALA A 11 38.48 -4.13 34.25
CA ALA A 11 39.09 -3.00 33.54
C ALA A 11 39.66 -3.41 32.17
N ARG A 12 40.32 -4.57 32.07
CA ARG A 12 40.81 -5.10 30.78
C ARG A 12 39.68 -5.45 29.80
N ARG A 13 38.52 -5.92 30.29
CA ARG A 13 37.35 -6.21 29.44
C ARG A 13 36.68 -4.95 28.89
N LEU A 14 36.66 -3.87 29.67
CA LEU A 14 36.11 -2.58 29.24
C LEU A 14 37.05 -1.87 28.24
N ALA A 15 38.37 -1.98 28.42
CA ALA A 15 39.36 -1.41 27.50
C ALA A 15 39.45 -2.15 26.15
N LEU A 16 39.13 -3.45 26.09
CA LEU A 16 39.08 -4.22 24.84
C LEU A 16 37.78 -4.00 24.04
N ALA A 17 36.70 -3.58 24.71
CA ALA A 17 35.40 -3.31 24.07
C ALA A 17 35.34 -1.94 23.38
N ASP A 18 36.16 -0.99 23.83
CA ASP A 18 36.21 0.38 23.29
C ASP A 18 37.09 0.49 22.04
N GLN A 19 37.99 -0.48 21.81
CA GLN A 19 38.94 -0.47 20.70
C GLN A 19 38.44 -1.22 19.45
N ALA A 20 37.24 -1.79 19.50
CA ALA A 20 36.60 -2.51 18.38
C ALA A 20 35.57 -1.64 17.61
N ALA A 21 35.39 -0.38 17.98
CA ALA A 21 34.42 0.53 17.37
C ALA A 21 34.91 1.23 16.08
N ASP A 22 36.21 1.12 15.73
CA ASP A 22 36.85 1.88 14.64
C ASP A 22 37.07 1.10 13.33
N ILE A 23 36.60 -0.15 13.22
CA ILE A 23 36.87 -1.02 12.05
C ILE A 23 35.63 -1.30 11.20
N TRP A 24 34.42 -0.97 11.67
CA TRP A 24 33.20 -1.22 10.91
C TRP A 24 32.59 0.10 10.41
N PRO A 25 32.42 0.32 9.09
CA PRO A 25 31.63 1.44 8.62
C PRO A 25 30.20 1.23 9.10
N SER A 26 29.68 2.14 9.93
CA SER A 26 28.26 2.19 10.23
C SER A 26 27.48 2.12 8.92
N PRO A 27 26.44 1.27 8.82
CA PRO A 27 25.55 1.35 7.67
C PRO A 27 25.06 2.79 7.55
N PRO A 28 24.88 3.36 6.34
CA PRO A 28 24.32 4.69 6.19
C PRO A 28 22.94 4.71 6.86
N ASN A 29 22.88 5.30 8.05
CA ASN A 29 21.66 5.49 8.81
C ASN A 29 21.05 6.79 8.31
N ASP A 30 20.51 6.75 7.09
CA ASP A 30 19.62 7.77 6.53
C ASP A 30 18.92 7.22 5.28
N THR A 31 18.17 6.15 5.47
CA THR A 31 16.89 6.05 4.76
C THR A 31 15.86 6.42 5.80
N THR A 32 15.37 7.66 5.75
CA THR A 32 14.05 7.98 6.28
C THR A 32 13.08 7.05 5.57
N ALA A 33 12.86 5.86 6.14
CA ALA A 33 11.85 4.94 5.67
C ALA A 33 10.53 5.66 5.93
N THR A 34 10.03 6.33 4.89
CA THR A 34 8.65 6.80 4.84
C THR A 34 7.80 5.61 5.30
N PRO A 35 6.93 5.76 6.31
CA PRO A 35 6.15 4.65 6.80
C PRO A 35 5.49 3.97 5.60
N SER A 36 5.83 2.70 5.36
CA SER A 36 5.32 1.95 4.24
C SER A 36 3.80 1.93 4.38
N SER A 37 3.12 2.65 3.50
CA SER A 37 1.67 2.60 3.41
C SER A 37 1.24 1.13 3.27
N PRO A 38 0.26 0.65 4.04
CA PRO A 38 -0.25 -0.73 3.95
C PRO A 38 -0.68 -1.13 2.55
N ILE A 39 -0.98 -0.16 1.67
CA ILE A 39 -1.16 -0.37 0.22
C ILE A 39 -0.16 0.45 -0.60
N ASP A 40 0.30 -0.14 -1.71
CA ASP A 40 1.15 0.53 -2.70
C ASP A 40 0.30 1.33 -3.68
N VAL A 41 -0.01 2.57 -3.30
CA VAL A 41 -0.83 3.49 -4.08
C VAL A 41 -0.19 3.80 -5.45
N ALA A 42 1.13 3.87 -5.53
CA ALA A 42 1.82 4.18 -6.77
C ALA A 42 1.61 3.07 -7.81
N THR A 43 1.79 1.81 -7.41
CA THR A 43 1.51 0.64 -8.26
C THR A 43 0.04 0.59 -8.65
N MET A 44 -0.88 0.79 -7.71
CA MET A 44 -2.32 0.77 -7.99
C MET A 44 -2.75 1.82 -9.02
N ARG A 45 -2.24 3.06 -8.89
CA ARG A 45 -2.50 4.14 -9.86
C ARG A 45 -1.86 3.85 -11.21
N ALA A 46 -0.66 3.27 -11.24
CA ALA A 46 -0.01 2.87 -12.48
C ALA A 46 -0.84 1.82 -13.23
N SER A 47 -1.33 0.79 -12.53
CA SER A 47 -2.25 -0.22 -13.07
C SER A 47 -3.54 0.38 -13.62
N ALA A 48 -4.17 1.31 -12.89
CA ALA A 48 -5.40 1.98 -13.35
C ALA A 48 -5.16 2.85 -14.58
N ARG A 49 -4.01 3.53 -14.68
CA ARG A 49 -3.66 4.39 -15.82
C ARG A 49 -3.57 3.64 -17.14
N GLN A 50 -3.19 2.36 -17.13
CA GLN A 50 -3.13 1.55 -18.35
C GLN A 50 -4.47 1.46 -19.09
N LEU A 51 -5.60 1.62 -18.37
CA LEU A 51 -6.95 1.55 -18.94
C LEU A 51 -7.63 2.92 -19.13
N LEU A 52 -7.08 3.95 -18.50
CA LEU A 52 -7.66 5.29 -18.44
C LEU A 52 -6.88 6.33 -19.26
N ALA A 53 -5.66 6.01 -19.70
CA ALA A 53 -4.87 6.88 -20.56
C ALA A 53 -5.50 7.00 -21.95
N GLU A 54 -5.68 8.23 -22.42
CA GLU A 54 -6.15 8.50 -23.77
C GLU A 54 -4.99 8.33 -24.77
N GLY A 55 -5.27 7.73 -25.92
CA GLY A 55 -4.32 7.61 -27.03
C GLY A 55 -3.37 6.41 -26.96
N GLU A 56 -3.36 5.65 -25.87
CA GLU A 56 -2.68 4.35 -25.80
C GLU A 56 -3.49 3.27 -26.51
N PRO A 57 -2.83 2.27 -27.14
CA PRO A 57 -3.53 1.16 -27.75
C PRO A 57 -4.33 0.40 -26.69
N ARG A 58 -5.54 -0.02 -27.06
CA ARG A 58 -6.38 -0.85 -26.19
C ARG A 58 -5.65 -2.17 -25.93
N PRO A 59 -5.58 -2.64 -24.67
CA PRO A 59 -5.03 -3.96 -24.35
C PRO A 59 -5.76 -5.05 -25.12
N ASP A 60 -5.04 -6.11 -25.49
CA ASP A 60 -5.66 -7.29 -26.07
C ASP A 60 -6.50 -8.06 -25.04
N ALA A 61 -7.13 -9.15 -25.44
CA ALA A 61 -8.03 -9.89 -24.57
C ALA A 61 -7.33 -10.51 -23.34
N GLU A 62 -6.10 -11.01 -23.50
CA GLU A 62 -5.34 -11.65 -22.43
C GLU A 62 -4.80 -10.59 -21.45
N GLU A 63 -4.32 -9.47 -21.97
CA GLU A 63 -3.91 -8.32 -21.17
C GLU A 63 -5.11 -7.74 -20.41
N LEU A 64 -6.28 -7.62 -21.05
CA LEU A 64 -7.48 -7.11 -20.40
C LEU A 64 -7.98 -8.01 -19.27
N GLU A 65 -7.91 -9.33 -19.45
CA GLU A 65 -8.23 -10.30 -18.39
C GLU A 65 -7.24 -10.19 -17.21
N THR A 66 -5.95 -10.08 -17.50
CA THR A 66 -4.90 -9.88 -16.49
C THR A 66 -5.11 -8.59 -15.70
N LEU A 67 -5.36 -7.48 -16.40
CA LEU A 67 -5.66 -6.18 -15.80
C LEU A 67 -6.92 -6.24 -14.94
N THR A 68 -7.95 -6.95 -15.41
CA THR A 68 -9.19 -7.14 -14.66
C THR A 68 -8.94 -7.83 -13.32
N LEU A 69 -8.24 -8.96 -13.31
CA LEU A 69 -7.93 -9.70 -12.10
C LEU A 69 -7.06 -8.86 -11.14
N MET A 70 -6.06 -8.16 -11.67
CA MET A 70 -5.18 -7.30 -10.89
C MET A 70 -5.96 -6.14 -10.24
N LEU A 71 -6.81 -5.43 -10.99
CA LEU A 71 -7.63 -4.34 -10.45
C LEU A 71 -8.62 -4.82 -9.39
N ARG A 72 -9.22 -6.01 -9.56
CA ARG A 72 -10.07 -6.61 -8.53
C ARG A 72 -9.27 -6.87 -7.25
N GLY A 73 -8.06 -7.42 -7.38
CA GLY A 73 -7.14 -7.60 -6.25
C GLY A 73 -6.80 -6.28 -5.56
N HIS A 74 -6.50 -5.23 -6.31
CA HIS A 74 -6.26 -3.89 -5.78
C HIS A 74 -7.47 -3.35 -4.99
N ILE A 75 -8.69 -3.47 -5.52
CA ILE A 75 -9.90 -3.04 -4.81
C ILE A 75 -10.09 -3.83 -3.50
N MET A 76 -9.86 -5.15 -3.54
CA MET A 76 -10.01 -6.01 -2.36
C MET A 76 -9.07 -5.62 -1.21
N VAL A 77 -7.85 -5.16 -1.50
CA VAL A 77 -6.90 -4.71 -0.46
C VAL A 77 -7.10 -3.23 -0.08
N ALA A 78 -7.57 -2.37 -0.97
CA ALA A 78 -7.76 -0.96 -0.67
C ALA A 78 -9.01 -0.67 0.16
N ILE A 79 -10.10 -1.42 -0.05
CA ILE A 79 -11.34 -1.25 0.72
C ILE A 79 -11.10 -1.27 2.24
N PRO A 80 -10.46 -2.30 2.84
CA PRO A 80 -10.29 -2.34 4.29
C PRO A 80 -9.41 -1.19 4.80
N GLU A 81 -8.41 -0.76 4.03
CA GLU A 81 -7.54 0.35 4.41
C GLU A 81 -8.25 1.70 4.39
N VAL A 82 -9.08 1.96 3.37
CA VAL A 82 -9.91 3.17 3.31
C VAL A 82 -10.99 3.14 4.38
N GLU A 83 -11.60 1.98 4.67
CA GLU A 83 -12.59 1.82 5.74
C GLU A 83 -11.96 2.09 7.11
N ALA A 84 -10.76 1.57 7.36
CA ALA A 84 -10.00 1.82 8.57
C ALA A 84 -9.62 3.31 8.71
N ALA A 85 -9.17 3.97 7.64
CA ALA A 85 -8.89 5.40 7.66
C ALA A 85 -10.15 6.23 7.94
N ALA A 86 -11.26 5.94 7.26
CA ALA A 86 -12.54 6.63 7.44
C ALA A 86 -13.11 6.44 8.85
N SER A 87 -12.91 5.28 9.48
CA SER A 87 -13.39 5.00 10.84
C SER A 87 -12.79 5.89 11.93
N LYS A 88 -11.66 6.55 11.64
CA LYS A 88 -10.98 7.47 12.57
C LYS A 88 -11.62 8.86 12.61
N LEU A 89 -12.50 9.16 11.67
CA LEU A 89 -13.19 10.44 11.56
C LEU A 89 -14.54 10.42 12.28
N ALA A 90 -15.05 11.61 12.61
CA ALA A 90 -16.37 11.78 13.23
C ALA A 90 -17.49 11.28 12.31
N GLU A 91 -18.62 10.89 12.90
CA GLU A 91 -19.69 10.24 12.15
C GLU A 91 -20.28 11.14 11.04
N ASP A 92 -20.38 12.43 11.32
CA ASP A 92 -20.92 13.50 10.47
C ASP A 92 -19.88 14.16 9.55
N ASP A 93 -18.63 13.66 9.55
CA ASP A 93 -17.56 14.17 8.70
C ASP A 93 -17.81 13.85 7.22
N ILE A 94 -17.76 14.88 6.37
CA ILE A 94 -18.03 14.75 4.92
C ILE A 94 -17.02 13.80 4.23
N PRO A 95 -15.69 13.97 4.39
CA PRO A 95 -14.70 13.00 3.90
C PRO A 95 -15.00 11.54 4.27
N ARG A 96 -15.45 11.27 5.51
CA ARG A 96 -15.87 9.92 5.93
C ARG A 96 -17.05 9.42 5.09
N ALA A 97 -18.11 10.22 4.97
CA ALA A 97 -19.30 9.84 4.21
C ALA A 97 -18.98 9.55 2.74
N CYS A 98 -18.15 10.40 2.11
CA CYS A 98 -17.70 10.21 0.73
C CYS A 98 -16.90 8.91 0.56
N ALA A 99 -15.97 8.62 1.46
CA ALA A 99 -15.16 7.40 1.39
C ALA A 99 -16.00 6.14 1.57
N LEU A 100 -16.95 6.13 2.52
CA LEU A 100 -17.86 4.99 2.74
C LEU A 100 -18.79 4.75 1.54
N ALA A 101 -19.26 5.82 0.88
CA ALA A 101 -20.04 5.70 -0.35
C ALA A 101 -19.19 5.08 -1.49
N CYS A 102 -17.94 5.53 -1.66
CA CYS A 102 -17.01 4.95 -2.62
C CYS A 102 -16.75 3.46 -2.36
N ILE A 103 -16.55 3.06 -1.10
CA ILE A 103 -16.40 1.65 -0.70
C ILE A 103 -17.65 0.84 -1.09
N GLY A 104 -18.84 1.37 -0.83
CA GLY A 104 -20.09 0.71 -1.20
C GLY A 104 -20.18 0.42 -2.70
N GLU A 105 -19.86 1.43 -3.52
CA GLU A 105 -19.85 1.31 -4.98
C GLU A 105 -18.79 0.32 -5.48
N ALA A 106 -17.58 0.35 -4.91
CA ALA A 106 -16.51 -0.58 -5.23
C ALA A 106 -16.90 -2.04 -4.89
N ARG A 107 -17.53 -2.25 -3.73
CA ARG A 107 -18.09 -3.57 -3.33
C ARG A 107 -19.17 -4.03 -4.32
N MET A 108 -20.06 -3.15 -4.75
CA MET A 108 -21.07 -3.47 -5.77
C MET A 108 -20.39 -3.95 -7.07
N ARG A 109 -19.38 -3.24 -7.57
CA ARG A 109 -18.64 -3.63 -8.78
C ARG A 109 -17.92 -4.96 -8.66
N LEU A 110 -17.31 -5.25 -7.50
CA LEU A 110 -16.72 -6.57 -7.24
C LEU A 110 -17.77 -7.69 -7.27
N SER A 111 -18.99 -7.39 -6.78
CA SER A 111 -20.12 -8.32 -6.75
C SER A 111 -20.87 -8.45 -8.08
N SER A 112 -20.60 -7.59 -9.07
CA SER A 112 -21.14 -7.69 -10.43
C SER A 112 -20.33 -8.68 -11.28
N GLU A 113 -20.92 -9.18 -12.37
CA GLU A 113 -20.22 -10.09 -13.32
C GLU A 113 -19.12 -9.40 -14.12
N VAL A 114 -18.95 -8.08 -13.95
CA VAL A 114 -17.83 -7.29 -14.45
C VAL A 114 -16.50 -8.02 -14.18
N GLY A 115 -15.89 -8.53 -15.25
CA GLY A 115 -14.61 -9.22 -15.16
C GLY A 115 -14.64 -10.69 -14.72
N ARG A 116 -15.80 -11.33 -14.60
CA ARG A 116 -15.91 -12.76 -14.21
C ARG A 116 -16.07 -13.72 -15.39
N SER A 117 -16.39 -13.21 -16.58
CA SER A 117 -16.42 -13.98 -17.82
C SER A 117 -15.28 -13.53 -18.73
N SER A 118 -14.87 -14.41 -19.66
CA SER A 118 -13.94 -14.13 -20.76
C SER A 118 -14.42 -13.06 -21.76
N HIS A 119 -15.47 -12.30 -21.40
CA HIS A 119 -16.17 -11.31 -22.21
C HIS A 119 -16.40 -9.99 -21.46
N ALA A 120 -15.60 -9.69 -20.43
CA ALA A 120 -15.69 -8.38 -19.79
C ALA A 120 -15.45 -7.27 -20.80
N GLU A 121 -16.42 -6.38 -20.97
CA GLU A 121 -16.28 -5.25 -21.87
C GLU A 121 -15.21 -4.30 -21.32
N PHE A 122 -14.42 -3.69 -22.20
CA PHE A 122 -13.37 -2.75 -21.77
C PHE A 122 -13.94 -1.60 -20.94
N ALA A 123 -15.15 -1.15 -21.23
CA ALA A 123 -15.87 -0.16 -20.43
C ALA A 123 -16.10 -0.63 -18.98
N ASP A 124 -16.39 -1.91 -18.76
CA ASP A 124 -16.58 -2.48 -17.43
C ASP A 124 -15.25 -2.51 -16.66
N VAL A 125 -14.15 -2.87 -17.33
CA VAL A 125 -12.81 -2.88 -16.72
C VAL A 125 -12.36 -1.45 -16.39
N GLN A 126 -12.70 -0.45 -17.19
CA GLN A 126 -12.47 0.95 -16.85
C GLN A 126 -13.21 1.39 -15.58
N LEU A 127 -14.39 0.84 -15.29
CA LEU A 127 -15.07 1.14 -14.02
C LEU A 127 -14.31 0.59 -12.81
N LEU A 128 -13.66 -0.57 -12.94
CA LEU A 128 -12.74 -1.08 -11.92
C LEU A 128 -11.53 -0.15 -11.75
N ALA A 129 -10.93 0.30 -12.87
CA ALA A 129 -9.80 1.23 -12.84
C ALA A 129 -10.15 2.56 -12.16
N ARG A 130 -11.33 3.13 -12.47
CA ARG A 130 -11.84 4.35 -11.81
C ARG A 130 -12.07 4.12 -10.31
N SER A 131 -12.57 2.95 -9.91
CA SER A 131 -12.75 2.61 -8.49
C SER A 131 -11.41 2.53 -7.77
N VAL A 132 -10.38 1.95 -8.39
CA VAL A 132 -9.01 1.93 -7.84
C VAL A 132 -8.50 3.36 -7.63
N ASN A 133 -8.58 4.23 -8.64
CA ASN A 133 -8.14 5.62 -8.50
C ASN A 133 -8.88 6.36 -7.38
N ALA A 134 -10.20 6.23 -7.30
CA ALA A 134 -11.01 6.88 -6.27
C ALA A 134 -10.68 6.38 -4.86
N LEU A 135 -10.45 5.07 -4.68
CA LEU A 135 -10.02 4.50 -3.40
C LEU A 135 -8.63 5.03 -3.01
N CYS A 136 -7.70 5.13 -3.96
CA CYS A 136 -6.39 5.75 -3.72
C CYS A 136 -6.52 7.22 -3.32
N ASP A 137 -7.37 8.00 -4.00
CA ASP A 137 -7.63 9.40 -3.67
C ASP A 137 -8.18 9.53 -2.24
N HIS A 138 -9.17 8.69 -1.87
CA HIS A 138 -9.70 8.68 -0.51
C HIS A 138 -8.66 8.28 0.52
N TYR A 139 -7.87 7.24 0.25
CA TYR A 139 -6.82 6.77 1.15
C TYR A 139 -5.80 7.88 1.47
N GLU A 140 -5.28 8.55 0.45
CA GLU A 140 -4.33 9.65 0.61
C GLU A 140 -4.94 10.85 1.36
N ASN A 141 -6.17 11.24 0.99
CA ASN A 141 -6.86 12.39 1.57
C ASN A 141 -7.27 12.20 3.03
N LEU A 142 -7.55 10.95 3.46
CA LEU A 142 -7.97 10.63 4.82
C LEU A 142 -6.80 10.57 5.84
N GLY A 143 -5.57 10.81 5.41
CA GLY A 143 -4.42 10.92 6.32
C GLY A 143 -3.16 10.18 5.90
N HIS A 144 -3.12 9.63 4.68
CA HIS A 144 -1.99 8.86 4.17
C HIS A 144 -1.34 9.55 2.94
N ARG A 145 -0.98 10.83 3.07
CA ARG A 145 -0.15 11.51 2.05
C ARG A 145 1.20 10.81 1.97
N THR A 146 1.43 10.05 0.91
CA THR A 146 2.76 9.55 0.49
C THR A 146 3.51 10.60 -0.32
#